data_AF-A0AAV2SU95-F1
#
_entry.id   AF-A0AAV2SU95-F1
#
_cell.length_a   1.000
_cell.length_b   1.000
_cell.length_c   1.000
_cell.angle_alpha   90.00
_cell.angle_beta   90.00
_cell.angle_gamma   90.00
#
_symmetry.space_group_name_H-M   'P 1'
#
loop_
_entity.id
_entity.type
_entity.pdbx_description
1 polymer ?
#
loop_
_entity_poly.entity_id
_entity_poly.type
_entity_poly.pdbx_seq_one_letter_code
_entity_poly.pdbx_strand_id
1 'polypeptide(L)'
;NKSKMSNVCPATNLLCHWHRLGFQTDVSGKIPVKNLIKTFASGKTEKLVLSCLGDLGLPNDKGGLIEHKDFTYEKFFTMYLTICPRTDIDELYRQITKGEVINMQQMITYMNEIQRDPELNQVTYPMYDEKRCTQIINDHEPEQENIDKKQFSKAGLLDFLMSDENAPVFLDRLDIYQDMTQSLSHYYHNSSHNTYLSGKQFGAKSNAEMYRQSLL
;
A
#
# COMPACT_ATOMS: atom_id res chain seq x y z
N ASN A 1 -2.94 12.91 13.00
CA ASN A 1 -1.49 12.65 13.01
C ASN A 1 -1.04 12.48 11.56
N LYS A 2 -0.49 13.53 10.92
CA LYS A 2 -0.24 13.55 9.45
C LYS A 2 0.78 12.48 9.02
N SER A 3 1.74 12.16 9.89
CA SER A 3 2.81 11.17 9.62
C SER A 3 2.26 9.76 9.36
N LYS A 4 1.23 9.33 10.09
CA LYS A 4 0.59 8.02 9.83
C LYS A 4 -0.18 8.01 8.52
N MET A 5 -0.81 9.13 8.13
CA MET A 5 -1.56 9.23 6.86
C MET A 5 -0.66 9.18 5.63
N SER A 6 0.58 9.68 5.72
CA SER A 6 1.54 9.64 4.61
C SER A 6 2.24 8.30 4.45
N ASN A 7 2.14 7.41 5.44
CA ASN A 7 2.84 6.12 5.50
C ASN A 7 1.87 4.94 5.64
N VAL A 8 0.63 5.09 5.17
CA VAL A 8 -0.34 3.99 5.17
C VAL A 8 0.09 2.88 4.21
N CYS A 9 -0.22 1.63 4.57
CA CYS A 9 0.10 0.48 3.73
C CYS A 9 -0.47 0.54 2.30
N PRO A 10 0.11 -0.22 1.35
CA PRO A 10 -0.39 -0.34 -0.01
C PRO A 10 -1.88 -0.72 -0.12
N ALA A 11 -2.37 -1.64 0.72
CA ALA A 11 -3.77 -2.02 0.76
C ALA A 11 -4.69 -0.83 1.09
N THR A 12 -4.33 -0.05 2.11
CA THR A 12 -5.08 1.16 2.48
C THR A 12 -5.05 2.21 1.37
N ASN A 13 -3.90 2.41 0.72
CA ASN A 13 -3.81 3.32 -0.44
C ASN A 13 -4.74 2.89 -1.58
N LEU A 14 -4.83 1.59 -1.85
CA LEU A 14 -5.70 1.03 -2.87
C LEU A 14 -7.18 1.21 -2.52
N LEU A 15 -7.54 1.01 -1.25
CA LEU A 15 -8.88 1.29 -0.72
C LEU A 15 -9.25 2.78 -0.82
N CYS A 16 -8.34 3.68 -0.45
CA CYS A 16 -8.53 5.12 -0.62
C CYS A 16 -8.72 5.49 -2.09
N HIS A 17 -8.01 4.82 -3.00
CA HIS A 17 -8.16 5.04 -4.43
C HIS A 17 -9.55 4.61 -4.93
N TRP A 18 -10.03 3.45 -4.49
CA TRP A 18 -11.38 2.97 -4.77
C TRP A 18 -12.44 3.96 -4.29
N HIS A 19 -12.34 4.42 -3.03
CA HIS A 19 -13.24 5.45 -2.49
C HIS A 19 -13.22 6.74 -3.33
N ARG A 20 -12.02 7.20 -3.72
CA ARG A 20 -11.86 8.40 -4.55
C ARG A 20 -12.57 8.25 -5.89
N LEU A 21 -12.46 7.10 -6.55
CA LEU A 21 -13.18 6.82 -7.80
C LEU A 21 -14.68 6.78 -7.57
N GLY A 22 -15.13 6.20 -6.46
CA GLY A 22 -16.52 6.23 -6.05
C GLY A 22 -17.06 7.65 -5.93
N PHE A 23 -16.31 8.58 -5.33
CA PHE A 23 -16.74 9.96 -5.17
C PHE A 23 -16.66 10.82 -6.44
N GLN A 24 -16.01 10.34 -7.49
CA GLN A 24 -15.92 11.05 -8.77
C GLN A 24 -17.13 10.74 -9.65
N THR A 25 -18.30 11.20 -9.21
CA THR A 25 -19.58 10.96 -9.90
C THR A 25 -19.90 12.02 -10.95
N ASP A 26 -20.85 11.71 -11.82
CA ASP A 26 -21.51 12.71 -12.66
C ASP A 26 -22.62 13.45 -11.89
N VAL A 27 -23.38 14.29 -12.60
CA VAL A 27 -24.52 15.05 -12.04
C VAL A 27 -25.67 14.16 -11.56
N SER A 28 -25.73 12.90 -12.02
CA SER A 28 -26.74 11.92 -11.61
C SER A 28 -26.29 11.07 -10.42
N GLY A 29 -25.06 11.29 -9.91
CA GLY A 29 -24.50 10.53 -8.80
C GLY A 29 -23.93 9.16 -9.21
N LYS A 30 -23.70 8.92 -10.51
CA LYS A 30 -23.13 7.66 -11.01
C LYS A 30 -21.66 7.81 -11.34
N ILE A 31 -20.91 6.71 -11.26
CA ILE A 31 -19.46 6.68 -11.47
C ILE A 31 -19.16 6.55 -12.97
N PRO A 32 -18.52 7.53 -13.63
CA PRO A 32 -18.22 7.46 -15.05
C PRO A 32 -17.08 6.49 -15.36
N VAL A 33 -17.29 5.56 -16.31
CA VAL A 33 -16.28 4.59 -16.77
C VAL A 33 -15.00 5.29 -17.27
N LYS A 34 -15.11 6.47 -17.88
CA LYS A 34 -13.95 7.27 -18.31
C LYS A 34 -12.94 7.57 -17.19
N ASN A 35 -13.36 7.64 -15.93
CA ASN A 35 -12.46 7.89 -14.79
C ASN A 35 -11.63 6.64 -14.46
N LEU A 36 -12.23 5.45 -14.58
CA LEU A 36 -11.53 4.16 -14.48
C LEU A 36 -10.53 3.99 -15.62
N ILE A 37 -10.91 4.27 -16.86
CA ILE A 37 -9.99 4.23 -18.02
C ILE A 37 -8.77 5.12 -17.78
N LYS A 38 -8.97 6.37 -17.33
CA LYS A 38 -7.88 7.31 -17.03
C LYS A 38 -6.96 6.82 -15.92
N THR A 39 -7.52 6.15 -14.92
CA THR A 39 -6.76 5.61 -13.79
C THR A 39 -5.74 4.56 -14.22
N PHE A 40 -6.11 3.70 -15.16
CA PHE A 40 -5.23 2.63 -15.67
C PHE A 40 -4.50 2.99 -16.98
N ALA A 41 -4.59 4.25 -17.41
CA ALA A 41 -4.02 4.71 -18.69
C ALA A 41 -2.49 4.73 -18.72
N SER A 42 -1.81 4.64 -17.56
CA SER A 42 -0.35 4.78 -17.44
C SER A 42 0.45 3.55 -17.87
N GLY A 43 -0.16 2.56 -18.55
CA GLY A 43 0.58 1.39 -19.04
C GLY A 43 -0.24 0.31 -19.71
N LYS A 44 -1.56 0.49 -19.84
CA LYS A 44 -2.48 -0.52 -20.38
C LYS A 44 -3.44 0.12 -21.38
N THR A 45 -3.90 -0.66 -22.34
CA THR A 45 -4.79 -0.16 -23.40
C THR A 45 -6.20 0.04 -22.85
N GLU A 46 -6.89 1.07 -23.33
CA GLU A 46 -8.31 1.33 -23.01
C GLU A 46 -9.17 0.07 -23.22
N LYS A 47 -8.91 -0.69 -24.28
CA LYS A 47 -9.60 -1.95 -24.59
C LYS A 47 -9.48 -2.99 -23.47
N LEU A 48 -8.30 -3.13 -22.85
CA LEU A 48 -8.10 -4.09 -21.76
C LEU A 48 -8.94 -3.71 -20.53
N VAL A 49 -8.96 -2.43 -20.18
CA VAL A 49 -9.73 -1.92 -19.03
C VAL A 49 -11.23 -2.17 -19.26
N LEU A 50 -11.73 -1.85 -20.45
CA LEU A 50 -13.14 -2.09 -20.81
C LEU A 50 -13.50 -3.59 -20.82
N SER A 51 -12.61 -4.45 -21.32
CA SER A 51 -12.81 -5.91 -21.26
C SER A 51 -12.94 -6.39 -19.81
N CYS A 52 -12.01 -5.96 -18.93
CA CYS A 52 -12.04 -6.33 -17.51
C CYS A 52 -13.34 -5.87 -16.82
N LEU A 53 -13.83 -4.67 -17.15
CA LEU A 53 -15.12 -4.19 -16.67
C LEU A 53 -16.27 -5.09 -17.12
N GLY A 54 -16.28 -5.48 -18.39
CA GLY A 54 -17.27 -6.40 -18.95
C GLY A 54 -17.27 -7.77 -18.24
N ASP A 55 -16.08 -8.33 -18.00
CA ASP A 55 -15.91 -9.62 -17.30
C ASP A 55 -16.44 -9.58 -15.85
N LEU A 56 -16.42 -8.40 -15.22
CA LEU A 56 -16.95 -8.16 -13.87
C LEU A 56 -18.44 -7.75 -13.86
N GLY A 57 -19.10 -7.80 -15.02
CA GLY A 57 -20.50 -7.41 -15.20
C GLY A 57 -20.75 -5.91 -15.01
N LEU A 58 -19.75 -5.08 -15.26
CA LEU A 58 -19.83 -3.62 -15.20
C LEU A 58 -19.96 -3.02 -16.62
N PRO A 59 -20.54 -1.82 -16.75
CA PRO A 59 -20.57 -1.09 -18.02
C PRO A 59 -19.17 -1.01 -18.66
N ASN A 60 -19.07 -1.47 -19.91
CA ASN A 60 -17.81 -1.65 -20.64
C ASN A 60 -17.68 -0.71 -21.85
N ASP A 61 -18.48 0.36 -21.90
CA ASP A 61 -18.37 1.42 -22.88
C ASP A 61 -17.80 2.70 -22.24
N LYS A 62 -17.12 3.51 -23.06
CA LYS A 62 -16.46 4.74 -22.59
C LYS A 62 -17.44 5.77 -21.98
N GLY A 63 -18.69 5.76 -22.43
CA GLY A 63 -19.77 6.61 -21.94
C GLY A 63 -20.52 6.02 -20.74
N GLY A 64 -20.15 4.81 -20.33
CA GLY A 64 -20.87 4.05 -19.32
C GLY A 64 -20.85 4.71 -17.95
N LEU A 65 -21.92 4.45 -17.20
CA LEU A 65 -22.13 4.95 -15.85
C LEU A 65 -22.39 3.77 -14.92
N ILE A 66 -21.61 3.66 -13.86
CA ILE A 66 -21.69 2.58 -12.89
C ILE A 66 -22.48 3.06 -11.67
N GLU A 67 -23.44 2.25 -11.22
CA GLU A 67 -24.14 2.49 -9.95
C GLU A 67 -23.20 2.20 -8.78
N HIS A 68 -23.29 3.00 -7.71
CA HIS A 68 -22.45 2.82 -6.52
C HIS A 68 -22.52 1.42 -5.92
N LYS A 69 -23.73 0.85 -5.86
CA LYS A 69 -23.97 -0.51 -5.33
C LYS A 69 -23.22 -1.59 -6.12
N ASP A 70 -22.96 -1.36 -7.41
CA ASP A 70 -22.37 -2.34 -8.30
C ASP A 70 -20.83 -2.22 -8.32
N PHE A 71 -20.28 -1.08 -7.89
CA PHE A 71 -18.83 -0.81 -7.81
C PHE A 71 -18.23 -1.21 -6.44
N THR A 72 -18.26 -2.50 -6.13
CA THR A 72 -17.69 -3.04 -4.88
C THR A 72 -16.16 -3.02 -4.89
N TYR A 73 -15.56 -3.01 -3.69
CA TYR A 73 -14.10 -3.07 -3.56
C TYR A 73 -13.52 -4.36 -4.13
N GLU A 74 -14.21 -5.50 -3.95
CA GLU A 74 -13.82 -6.79 -4.52
C GLU A 74 -13.65 -6.72 -6.04
N LYS A 75 -14.65 -6.19 -6.76
CA LYS A 75 -14.57 -6.02 -8.21
C LYS A 75 -13.43 -5.08 -8.60
N PHE A 76 -13.24 -3.99 -7.87
CA PHE A 76 -12.12 -3.08 -8.11
C PHE A 76 -10.77 -3.76 -7.89
N PHE A 77 -10.63 -4.55 -6.84
CA PHE A 77 -9.41 -5.28 -6.51
C PHE A 77 -9.10 -6.37 -7.53
N THR A 78 -10.10 -7.14 -7.97
CA THR A 78 -9.97 -8.11 -9.06
C THR A 78 -9.53 -7.41 -10.35
N MET A 79 -10.15 -6.29 -10.71
CA MET A 79 -9.75 -5.50 -11.86
C MET A 79 -8.30 -5.01 -11.74
N TYR A 80 -7.89 -4.52 -10.56
CA TYR A 80 -6.51 -4.09 -10.31
C TYR A 80 -5.51 -5.22 -10.56
N LEU A 81 -5.74 -6.43 -10.02
CA LEU A 81 -4.85 -7.56 -10.20
C LEU A 81 -4.83 -8.08 -11.65
N THR A 82 -5.95 -8.04 -12.36
CA THR A 82 -6.02 -8.44 -13.77
C THR A 82 -5.27 -7.48 -14.68
N ILE A 83 -5.42 -6.17 -14.45
CA ILE A 83 -4.79 -5.12 -15.26
C ILE A 83 -3.29 -5.04 -14.95
N CYS A 84 -2.93 -5.16 -13.66
CA CYS A 84 -1.58 -5.06 -13.13
C CYS A 84 -1.17 -6.38 -12.44
N PRO A 85 -0.87 -7.44 -13.20
CA PRO A 85 -0.48 -8.73 -12.62
C PRO A 85 0.81 -8.59 -11.82
N ARG A 86 0.83 -9.18 -10.61
CA ARG A 86 1.97 -9.18 -9.69
C ARG A 86 2.89 -10.38 -9.92
N THR A 87 3.56 -10.39 -11.07
CA THR A 87 4.51 -11.47 -11.42
C THR A 87 5.72 -11.51 -10.49
N ASP A 88 6.08 -10.37 -9.90
CA ASP A 88 7.07 -10.25 -8.84
C ASP A 88 6.70 -11.10 -7.60
N ILE A 89 5.42 -11.12 -7.23
CA ILE A 89 4.93 -11.96 -6.13
C ILE A 89 4.87 -13.43 -6.55
N ASP A 90 4.56 -13.73 -7.82
CA ASP A 90 4.62 -15.11 -8.33
C ASP A 90 6.03 -15.69 -8.23
N GLU A 91 7.04 -14.90 -8.59
CA GLU A 91 8.45 -15.28 -8.48
C GLU A 91 8.87 -15.47 -7.02
N LEU A 92 8.51 -14.52 -6.14
CA LEU A 92 8.78 -14.62 -4.71
C LEU A 92 8.13 -15.86 -4.10
N TYR A 93 6.87 -16.14 -4.42
CA TYR A 93 6.14 -17.31 -3.90
C TYR A 93 6.84 -18.61 -4.28
N ARG A 94 7.33 -18.71 -5.52
CA ARG A 94 8.12 -19.87 -6.01
C ARG A 94 9.48 -20.01 -5.35
N GLN A 95 10.06 -18.93 -4.83
CA GLN A 95 11.29 -18.99 -4.04
C GLN A 95 11.04 -19.56 -2.65
N ILE A 96 9.87 -19.29 -2.06
CA ILE A 96 9.50 -19.76 -0.71
C ILE A 96 9.02 -21.23 -0.76
N THR A 97 8.20 -21.58 -1.73
CA THR A 97 7.61 -22.93 -1.84
C THR A 97 7.61 -23.48 -3.26
N LYS A 98 7.85 -24.79 -3.37
CA LYS A 98 7.66 -25.58 -4.60
C LYS A 98 6.27 -26.24 -4.67
N GLY A 99 5.51 -26.17 -3.57
CA GLY A 99 4.14 -26.69 -3.48
C GLY A 99 3.10 -25.63 -3.82
N GLU A 100 1.84 -26.00 -3.71
CA GLU A 100 0.71 -25.07 -3.94
C GLU A 100 0.55 -24.05 -2.81
N VAL A 101 0.96 -24.42 -1.59
CA VAL A 101 0.87 -23.63 -0.35
C VAL A 101 2.22 -23.54 0.36
N ILE A 102 2.40 -22.48 1.14
CA ILE A 102 3.52 -22.32 2.08
C ILE A 102 3.10 -23.00 3.39
N ASN A 103 3.89 -23.96 3.87
CA ASN A 103 3.66 -24.59 5.17
C ASN A 103 4.28 -23.77 6.32
N MET A 104 3.92 -24.10 7.56
CA MET A 104 4.38 -23.37 8.74
C MET A 104 5.91 -23.25 8.84
N GLN A 105 6.66 -24.31 8.53
CA GLN A 105 8.12 -24.27 8.60
C GLN A 105 8.70 -23.31 7.55
N GLN A 106 8.19 -23.34 6.32
CA GLN A 106 8.59 -22.42 5.26
C GLN A 106 8.25 -20.97 5.62
N MET A 107 7.09 -20.73 6.24
CA MET A 107 6.67 -19.40 6.69
C MET A 107 7.63 -18.87 7.77
N ILE A 108 7.95 -19.68 8.79
CA ILE A 108 8.91 -19.30 9.85
C ILE A 108 10.28 -18.96 9.26
N THR A 109 10.78 -19.79 8.33
CA THR A 109 12.05 -19.54 7.65
C THR A 109 12.00 -18.24 6.85
N TYR A 110 10.96 -18.02 6.04
CA TYR A 110 10.79 -16.81 5.26
C TYR A 110 10.75 -15.55 6.14
N MET A 111 9.99 -15.58 7.23
CA MET A 111 9.86 -14.43 8.13
C MET A 111 11.19 -14.08 8.82
N ASN A 112 11.96 -15.08 9.25
CA ASN A 112 13.20 -14.84 9.99
C ASN A 112 14.43 -14.60 9.11
N GLU A 113 14.49 -15.17 7.91
CA GLU A 113 15.66 -15.07 7.03
C GLU A 113 15.52 -13.99 5.96
N ILE A 114 14.28 -13.67 5.53
CA ILE A 114 14.03 -12.72 4.44
C ILE A 114 13.38 -11.42 4.93
N GLN A 115 12.36 -11.50 5.79
CA GLN A 115 11.64 -10.30 6.24
C GLN A 115 12.29 -9.59 7.43
N ARG A 116 12.92 -10.34 8.34
CA ARG A 116 13.54 -9.78 9.53
C ARG A 116 14.88 -9.11 9.20
N ASP A 117 15.05 -7.88 9.66
CA ASP A 117 16.36 -7.22 9.67
C ASP A 117 17.32 -7.98 10.61
N PRO A 118 18.46 -8.50 10.10
CA PRO A 118 19.40 -9.30 10.89
C PRO A 118 20.11 -8.49 11.99
N GLU A 119 20.17 -7.16 11.88
CA GLU A 119 20.84 -6.29 12.86
C GLU A 119 19.98 -6.07 14.13
N LEU A 120 18.69 -6.40 14.08
CA LEU A 120 17.79 -6.23 15.22
C LEU A 120 18.12 -7.20 16.35
N ASN A 121 18.15 -6.66 17.58
CA ASN A 121 18.35 -7.43 18.79
C ASN A 121 17.21 -8.43 19.02
N GLN A 122 17.54 -9.71 19.27
CA GLN A 122 16.56 -10.79 19.41
C GLN A 122 15.73 -10.74 20.70
N VAL A 123 16.17 -10.01 21.72
CA VAL A 123 15.42 -9.84 22.97
C VAL A 123 14.32 -8.79 22.79
N THR A 124 14.65 -7.66 22.17
CA THR A 124 13.67 -6.58 21.91
C THR A 124 12.79 -6.87 20.70
N TYR A 125 13.34 -7.58 19.70
CA TYR A 125 12.64 -8.02 18.49
C TYR A 125 12.81 -9.55 18.33
N PRO A 126 11.97 -10.34 19.03
CA PRO A 126 11.99 -11.80 18.97
C PRO A 126 11.90 -12.34 17.54
N MET A 127 12.48 -13.52 17.34
CA MET A 127 12.26 -14.29 16.12
C MET A 127 10.80 -14.67 15.98
N TYR A 128 10.33 -14.79 14.74
CA TYR A 128 9.02 -15.33 14.43
C TYR A 128 8.98 -16.81 14.80
N ASP A 129 8.01 -17.18 15.63
CA ASP A 129 7.71 -18.55 16.01
C ASP A 129 6.38 -19.01 15.39
N GLU A 130 6.02 -20.29 15.61
CA GLU A 130 4.77 -20.84 15.10
C GLU A 130 3.54 -20.05 15.56
N LYS A 131 3.57 -19.52 16.79
CA LYS A 131 2.46 -18.74 17.34
C LYS A 131 2.28 -17.44 16.58
N ARG A 132 3.35 -16.69 16.34
CA ARG A 132 3.30 -15.43 15.57
C ARG A 132 2.94 -15.68 14.12
N CYS A 133 3.52 -16.69 13.47
CA CYS A 133 3.16 -17.04 12.10
C CYS A 133 1.69 -17.49 11.97
N THR A 134 1.14 -18.20 12.97
CA THR A 134 -0.28 -18.57 12.98
C THR A 134 -1.18 -17.32 13.06
N GLN A 135 -0.80 -16.28 13.80
CA GLN A 135 -1.55 -15.02 13.82
C GLN A 135 -1.58 -14.37 12.44
N ILE A 136 -0.43 -14.27 11.77
CA ILE A 136 -0.33 -13.71 10.41
C ILE A 136 -1.22 -14.49 9.44
N ILE A 137 -1.23 -15.82 9.52
CA ILE A 137 -2.10 -16.66 8.67
C ILE A 137 -3.58 -16.35 8.96
N ASN A 138 -3.97 -16.28 10.23
CA ASN A 138 -5.37 -15.99 10.60
C ASN A 138 -5.83 -14.60 10.13
N ASP A 139 -4.93 -13.62 10.09
CA ASP A 139 -5.24 -12.24 9.76
C ASP A 139 -5.30 -12.00 8.24
N HIS A 140 -4.55 -12.76 7.45
CA HIS A 140 -4.33 -12.50 6.01
C HIS A 140 -4.78 -13.60 5.06
N GLU A 141 -4.93 -14.86 5.50
CA GLU A 141 -5.34 -15.95 4.60
C GLU A 141 -6.84 -15.86 4.29
N PRO A 142 -7.27 -15.80 3.02
CA PRO A 142 -8.68 -15.73 2.68
C PRO A 142 -9.43 -17.06 2.84
N GLU A 143 -8.75 -18.20 2.66
CA GLU A 143 -9.38 -19.52 2.63
C GLU A 143 -9.36 -20.20 4.01
N GLN A 144 -10.54 -20.46 4.58
CA GLN A 144 -10.66 -21.09 5.90
C GLN A 144 -9.99 -22.47 5.99
N GLU A 145 -10.03 -23.25 4.90
CA GLU A 145 -9.37 -24.56 4.85
C GLU A 145 -7.85 -24.45 5.04
N ASN A 146 -7.23 -23.41 4.48
CA ASN A 146 -5.81 -23.16 4.63
C ASN A 146 -5.49 -22.68 6.06
N ILE A 147 -6.33 -21.81 6.62
CA ILE A 147 -6.22 -21.37 8.02
C ILE A 147 -6.20 -22.57 8.97
N ASP A 148 -7.17 -23.47 8.85
CA ASP A 148 -7.32 -24.63 9.71
C ASP A 148 -6.10 -25.58 9.62
N LYS A 149 -5.49 -25.65 8.44
CA LYS A 149 -4.28 -26.45 8.16
C LYS A 149 -2.97 -25.70 8.46
N LYS A 150 -3.03 -24.44 8.91
CA LYS A 150 -1.86 -23.55 9.07
C LYS A 150 -1.01 -23.43 7.80
N GLN A 151 -1.69 -23.29 6.68
CA GLN A 151 -1.11 -23.12 5.35
C GLN A 151 -1.35 -21.69 4.88
N PHE A 152 -0.44 -21.18 4.07
CA PHE A 152 -0.50 -19.81 3.57
C PHE A 152 -0.44 -19.80 2.04
N SER A 153 -1.47 -19.24 1.44
CA SER A 153 -1.64 -19.18 -0.02
C SER A 153 -0.93 -17.97 -0.60
N LYS A 154 -0.85 -17.92 -1.94
CA LYS A 154 -0.33 -16.74 -2.64
C LYS A 154 -1.19 -15.50 -2.40
N ALA A 155 -2.51 -15.68 -2.26
CA ALA A 155 -3.42 -14.59 -1.97
C ALA A 155 -3.19 -14.04 -0.55
N GLY A 156 -3.00 -14.92 0.43
CA GLY A 156 -2.62 -14.53 1.79
C GLY A 156 -1.27 -13.81 1.82
N LEU A 157 -0.26 -14.32 1.10
CA LEU A 157 1.05 -13.66 1.01
C LEU A 157 0.94 -12.26 0.38
N LEU A 158 0.17 -12.11 -0.69
CA LEU A 158 -0.08 -10.81 -1.32
C LEU A 158 -0.71 -9.83 -0.33
N ASP A 159 -1.72 -10.27 0.43
CA ASP A 159 -2.40 -9.43 1.41
C ASP A 159 -1.45 -8.98 2.53
N PHE A 160 -0.69 -9.93 3.11
CA PHE A 160 0.36 -9.64 4.10
C PHE A 160 1.40 -8.64 3.57
N LEU A 161 1.94 -8.85 2.37
CA LEU A 161 2.94 -7.95 1.78
C LEU A 161 2.40 -6.54 1.52
N MET A 162 1.08 -6.40 1.39
CA MET A 162 0.40 -5.12 1.18
C MET A 162 -0.13 -4.50 2.48
N SER A 163 0.05 -5.14 3.63
CA SER A 163 -0.47 -4.70 4.93
C SER A 163 0.52 -3.84 5.71
N ASP A 164 0.06 -3.24 6.80
CA ASP A 164 0.92 -2.47 7.72
C ASP A 164 1.87 -3.37 8.53
N GLU A 165 1.61 -4.69 8.61
CA GLU A 165 2.54 -5.63 9.26
C GLU A 165 3.84 -5.80 8.48
N ASN A 166 3.81 -5.54 7.17
CA ASN A 166 4.98 -5.60 6.29
C ASN A 166 5.46 -4.19 5.85
N ALA A 167 5.27 -3.19 6.71
CA ALA A 167 5.74 -1.83 6.43
C ALA A 167 7.28 -1.80 6.28
N PRO A 168 7.82 -1.08 5.28
CA PRO A 168 9.27 -0.98 5.07
C PRO A 168 9.99 -0.16 6.15
N VAL A 169 9.23 0.45 7.07
CA VAL A 169 9.72 1.28 8.16
C VAL A 169 8.97 0.94 9.44
N PHE A 170 9.64 1.18 10.57
CA PHE A 170 9.03 1.11 11.89
C PHE A 170 7.96 2.19 12.05
N LEU A 171 6.69 1.79 12.07
CA LEU A 171 5.54 2.72 12.13
C LEU A 171 5.48 3.50 13.46
N ASP A 172 6.06 2.97 14.53
CA ASP A 172 6.21 3.64 15.83
C ASP A 172 7.27 4.75 15.82
N ARG A 173 8.27 4.65 14.92
CA ARG A 173 9.31 5.68 14.71
C ARG A 173 8.89 6.81 13.76
N LEU A 174 7.65 6.78 13.28
CA LEU A 174 7.08 7.86 12.47
C LEU A 174 6.64 9.08 13.29
N ASP A 175 6.45 8.90 14.59
CA ASP A 175 6.19 9.98 15.54
C ASP A 175 7.48 10.36 16.28
N ILE A 176 7.44 11.33 17.18
CA ILE A 176 8.58 11.70 18.01
C ILE A 176 8.96 10.53 18.92
N TYR A 177 10.01 9.81 18.56
CA TYR A 177 10.54 8.65 19.32
C TYR A 177 11.93 8.89 19.92
N GLN A 178 12.61 9.95 19.49
CA GLN A 178 13.95 10.30 19.97
C GLN A 178 13.87 10.97 21.34
N ASP A 179 14.93 10.85 22.14
CA ASP A 179 15.06 11.60 23.38
C ASP A 179 15.13 13.10 23.05
N MET A 180 14.14 13.88 23.48
CA MET A 180 14.04 15.33 23.26
C MET A 180 14.52 16.16 24.48
N THR A 181 15.26 15.54 25.41
CA THR A 181 15.74 16.20 26.65
C THR A 181 17.21 16.61 26.61
N GLN A 182 17.95 16.26 25.56
CA GLN A 182 19.37 16.62 25.39
C GLN A 182 19.52 18.11 25.04
N SER A 183 20.77 18.59 25.06
CA SER A 183 21.06 19.98 24.66
C SER A 183 20.83 20.20 23.15
N LEU A 184 20.53 21.44 22.75
CA LEU A 184 20.24 21.77 21.34
C LEU A 184 21.34 21.36 20.35
N SER A 185 22.61 21.36 20.78
CA SER A 185 23.74 20.97 19.94
C SER A 185 23.83 19.47 19.65
N HIS A 186 23.00 18.64 20.28
CA HIS A 186 22.98 17.19 20.05
C HIS A 186 22.03 16.79 18.92
N TYR A 187 21.26 17.72 18.37
CA TYR A 187 20.27 17.45 17.33
C TYR A 187 20.68 18.05 15.99
N TYR A 188 20.31 17.35 14.91
CA TYR A 188 20.27 17.96 13.59
C TYR A 188 19.01 18.82 13.47
N HIS A 189 19.18 20.06 13.00
CA HIS A 189 18.10 21.01 12.82
C HIS A 189 17.79 21.16 11.33
N ASN A 190 16.51 21.00 10.96
CA ASN A 190 16.09 21.38 9.62
C ASN A 190 16.12 22.91 9.51
N SER A 191 16.96 23.44 8.62
CA SER A 191 17.22 24.88 8.49
C SER A 191 17.09 25.33 7.05
N SER A 192 16.46 26.48 6.84
CA SER A 192 16.27 27.11 5.53
C SER A 192 17.15 28.36 5.42
N HIS A 193 17.75 28.57 4.25
CA HIS A 193 18.54 29.76 3.92
C HIS A 193 17.82 30.56 2.83
N ASN A 194 17.75 31.88 2.99
CA ASN A 194 17.00 32.79 2.10
C ASN A 194 15.54 32.36 1.89
N THR A 195 14.85 32.01 2.99
CA THR A 195 13.49 31.44 3.00
C THR A 195 12.46 32.28 2.24
N TYR A 196 12.66 33.59 2.11
CA TYR A 196 11.75 34.47 1.37
C TYR A 196 11.76 34.25 -0.15
N LEU A 197 12.80 33.64 -0.72
CA LEU A 197 12.93 33.46 -2.17
C LEU A 197 12.08 32.28 -2.65
N SER A 198 11.28 32.51 -3.69
CA SER A 198 10.51 31.47 -4.37
C SER A 198 11.18 30.96 -5.66
N GLY A 199 12.46 31.27 -5.88
CA GLY A 199 13.16 31.00 -7.13
C GLY A 199 14.66 31.29 -7.08
N LYS A 200 15.26 31.68 -8.21
CA LYS A 200 16.70 31.96 -8.35
C LYS A 200 17.19 33.04 -7.36
N GLN A 201 18.47 33.01 -7.00
CA GLN A 201 19.09 34.02 -6.13
C GLN A 201 19.02 35.44 -6.70
N PHE A 202 19.09 35.57 -8.03
CA PHE A 202 19.00 36.85 -8.72
C PHE A 202 17.75 36.91 -9.60
N GLY A 203 17.05 38.04 -9.55
CA GLY A 203 15.88 38.33 -10.38
C GLY A 203 14.59 37.61 -9.99
N ALA A 204 14.58 36.75 -8.96
CA ALA A 204 13.36 36.16 -8.43
C ALA A 204 12.67 37.08 -7.41
N LYS A 205 11.37 36.88 -7.23
CA LYS A 205 10.57 37.63 -6.27
C LYS A 205 10.70 37.03 -4.87
N SER A 206 10.55 37.90 -3.88
CA SER A 206 10.40 37.51 -2.47
C SER A 206 8.90 37.31 -2.17
N ASN A 207 8.54 36.27 -1.40
CA ASN A 207 7.16 35.97 -1.05
C ASN A 207 7.06 35.54 0.42
N ALA A 208 6.20 36.23 1.19
CA ALA A 208 5.94 35.91 2.60
C ALA A 208 5.34 34.50 2.78
N GLU A 209 4.65 33.97 1.78
CA GLU A 209 4.08 32.62 1.82
C GLU A 209 5.15 31.53 1.93
N MET A 210 6.38 31.80 1.45
CA MET A 210 7.48 30.84 1.57
C MET A 210 7.84 30.52 3.02
N TYR A 211 7.69 31.48 3.94
CA TYR A 211 7.89 31.23 5.36
C TYR A 211 6.82 30.29 5.92
N ARG A 212 5.56 30.42 5.47
CA ARG A 212 4.49 29.50 5.90
C ARG A 212 4.76 28.08 5.39
N GLN A 213 5.06 27.94 4.10
CA GLN A 213 5.33 26.64 3.48
C GLN A 213 6.58 25.96 4.07
N SER A 214 7.60 26.71 4.47
CA SER A 214 8.81 26.13 5.06
C SER A 214 8.64 25.61 6.50
N LEU A 215 7.58 26.04 7.18
CA LEU A 215 7.28 25.65 8.57
C LEU A 215 6.19 24.55 8.65
N LEU A 216 5.62 24.14 7.51
CA LEU A 216 4.53 23.16 7.39
C LEU A 216 5.02 21.76 7.03
#